data_AF-A0A8T3KMM7-F1
#
_entry.id   AF-A0A8T3KMM7-F1
#
_cell.length_a   1.000
_cell.length_b   1.000
_cell.length_c   1.000
_cell.angle_alpha   90.00
_cell.angle_beta   90.00
_cell.angle_gamma   90.00
#
_symmetry.space_group_name_H-M   'P 1'
#
loop_
_entity.id
_entity.type
_entity.pdbx_description
1 polymer ?
#
loop_
_entity_poly.entity_id
_entity_poly.type
_entity_poly.pdbx_seq_one_letter_code
_entity_poly.pdbx_strand_id
1 'polypeptide(L)'
;MLESINGKDSGAENRDSVLTCPMCEMEASSGRYAIYELAKALEDNEIRELYRTSPGLCRTHLLMALDIISGDDEREFFLKSAIDKTSDMVKSLEEYFRKTDYRYSSEPKGEEQTAWLRAMQMYNGFVK
;
A
#
# COMPACT_ATOMS: atom_id res chain seq x y z
N MET A 1 5.79 -60.30 -40.70
CA MET A 1 7.22 -59.96 -40.63
C MET A 1 7.30 -58.49 -40.23
N LEU A 2 7.69 -58.24 -38.97
CA LEU A 2 8.17 -56.95 -38.39
C LEU A 2 7.15 -55.79 -38.35
N GLU A 3 6.54 -55.47 -37.20
CA GLU A 3 7.01 -54.64 -36.06
C GLU A 3 6.93 -53.11 -36.27
N SER A 4 6.13 -52.49 -35.39
CA SER A 4 6.38 -51.24 -34.64
C SER A 4 6.56 -49.90 -35.35
N ILE A 5 5.51 -49.06 -35.28
CA ILE A 5 5.64 -47.67 -34.77
C ILE A 5 4.33 -47.22 -34.10
N ASN A 6 4.30 -47.28 -32.77
CA ASN A 6 3.29 -46.68 -31.90
C ASN A 6 3.71 -45.23 -31.63
N GLY A 7 3.11 -44.26 -32.33
CA GLY A 7 3.20 -42.83 -32.00
C GLY A 7 1.99 -42.45 -31.16
N LYS A 8 2.16 -42.43 -29.84
CA LYS A 8 1.10 -42.17 -28.87
C LYS A 8 1.15 -40.68 -28.47
N ASP A 9 0.63 -39.80 -29.32
CA ASP A 9 0.46 -38.39 -28.95
C ASP A 9 -0.97 -38.19 -28.42
N SER A 10 -1.23 -38.70 -27.22
CA SER A 10 -2.37 -38.27 -26.42
C SER A 10 -2.06 -36.87 -25.87
N GLY A 11 -2.28 -35.84 -26.70
CA GLY A 11 -2.19 -34.43 -26.34
C GLY A 11 -3.33 -33.96 -25.43
N ALA A 12 -3.53 -34.66 -24.31
CA ALA A 12 -4.46 -34.29 -23.26
C ALA A 12 -3.70 -34.24 -21.93
N GLU A 13 -2.88 -33.21 -21.75
CA GLU A 13 -2.32 -32.89 -20.44
C GLU A 13 -2.59 -31.42 -20.12
N ASN A 14 -3.59 -31.25 -19.25
CA ASN A 14 -3.56 -30.41 -18.08
C ASN A 14 -3.23 -28.92 -18.32
N ARG A 15 -4.27 -28.08 -18.33
CA ARG A 15 -4.11 -26.65 -17.99
C ARG A 15 -3.82 -26.58 -16.49
N ASP A 16 -2.58 -26.87 -16.16
CA ASP A 16 -2.05 -26.95 -14.81
C ASP A 16 -2.41 -25.71 -14.01
N SER A 17 -2.72 -25.98 -12.73
CA SER A 17 -2.98 -25.02 -11.68
C SER A 17 -2.02 -23.83 -11.76
N VAL A 18 -2.57 -22.63 -11.56
CA VAL A 18 -1.75 -21.45 -11.29
C VAL A 18 -1.02 -21.70 -9.97
N LEU A 19 0.18 -22.27 -10.04
CA LEU A 19 1.08 -22.34 -8.90
C LEU A 19 1.38 -20.89 -8.50
N THR A 20 0.88 -20.48 -7.35
CA THR A 20 1.21 -19.17 -6.76
C THR A 20 2.72 -19.14 -6.49
N CYS A 21 3.38 -18.08 -6.93
CA CYS A 21 4.80 -17.88 -6.65
C CYS A 21 4.99 -17.83 -5.11
N PRO A 22 5.80 -18.71 -4.50
CA PRO A 22 5.97 -18.74 -3.05
C PRO A 22 6.50 -17.43 -2.47
N MET A 23 7.30 -16.69 -3.24
CA MET A 23 7.80 -15.37 -2.82
C MET A 23 6.68 -14.32 -2.77
N CYS A 24 5.76 -14.34 -3.74
CA CYS A 24 4.61 -13.44 -3.75
C CYS A 24 3.63 -13.77 -2.62
N GLU A 25 3.44 -15.06 -2.33
CA GLU A 25 2.61 -15.49 -1.19
C GLU A 25 3.25 -15.10 0.16
N MET A 26 4.57 -15.27 0.29
CA MET A 26 5.32 -14.83 1.46
C MET A 26 5.21 -13.31 1.66
N GLU A 27 5.31 -12.52 0.60
CA GLU A 27 5.19 -11.05 0.66
C GLU A 27 3.79 -10.64 1.12
N ALA A 28 2.74 -11.20 0.51
CA ALA A 28 1.36 -10.92 0.89
C ALA A 28 1.04 -11.34 2.33
N SER A 29 1.53 -12.51 2.78
CA SER A 29 1.32 -12.99 4.15
C SER A 29 2.09 -12.17 5.18
N SER A 30 3.31 -11.73 4.85
CA SER A 30 4.11 -10.85 5.71
C SER A 30 3.43 -9.50 5.92
N GLY A 31 2.86 -8.91 4.86
CA GLY A 31 2.07 -7.69 4.96
C GLY A 31 0.86 -7.85 5.89
N ARG A 32 0.08 -8.93 5.72
CA ARG A 32 -1.08 -9.22 6.59
C ARG A 32 -0.67 -9.39 8.05
N TYR A 33 0.42 -10.13 8.30
CA TYR A 33 0.95 -10.31 9.65
C TYR A 33 1.38 -8.99 10.29
N ALA A 34 2.12 -8.15 9.55
CA ALA A 34 2.55 -6.85 10.05
C ALA A 34 1.38 -5.92 10.39
N ILE A 35 0.32 -5.91 9.57
CA ILE A 35 -0.90 -5.13 9.84
C ILE A 35 -1.62 -5.63 11.08
N TYR A 36 -1.73 -6.94 11.25
CA TYR A 36 -2.37 -7.53 12.42
C TYR A 36 -1.62 -7.18 13.72
N GLU A 37 -0.29 -7.26 13.72
CA GLU A 37 0.52 -6.89 14.88
C GLU A 37 0.49 -5.37 15.14
N LEU A 38 0.45 -4.54 14.09
CA LEU A 38 0.26 -3.10 14.23
C LEU A 38 -1.10 -2.78 14.87
N ALA A 39 -2.18 -3.46 14.46
CA ALA A 39 -3.50 -3.24 15.00
C ALA A 39 -3.55 -3.51 16.51
N LYS A 40 -2.94 -4.62 16.96
CA LYS A 40 -2.78 -4.91 18.39
C LYS A 40 -1.95 -3.86 19.12
N ALA A 41 -0.84 -3.42 18.51
CA ALA A 41 0.02 -2.41 19.13
C ALA A 41 -0.70 -1.08 19.33
N LEU A 42 -1.71 -0.77 18.51
CA LEU A 42 -2.56 0.41 18.66
C LEU A 42 -3.54 0.33 19.83
N GLU A 43 -3.64 -0.77 20.57
CA GLU A 43 -4.33 -0.78 21.87
C GLU A 43 -3.62 0.15 22.88
N ASP A 44 -2.32 0.40 22.67
CA ASP A 44 -1.53 1.37 23.43
C ASP A 44 -1.68 2.80 22.87
N ASN A 45 -2.06 3.74 23.73
CA ASN A 45 -2.21 5.14 23.37
C ASN A 45 -0.90 5.83 22.98
N GLU A 46 0.24 5.40 23.53
CA GLU A 46 1.56 5.93 23.13
C GLU A 46 1.86 5.56 21.67
N ILE A 47 1.56 4.31 21.29
CA ILE A 47 1.71 3.84 19.91
C ILE A 47 0.72 4.56 18.98
N ARG A 48 -0.51 4.82 19.41
CA ARG A 48 -1.47 5.64 18.64
C ARG A 48 -0.89 7.02 18.34
N GLU A 49 -0.21 7.64 19.29
CA GLU A 49 0.37 8.97 19.09
C GLU A 49 1.58 8.94 18.15
N LEU A 50 2.45 7.94 18.29
CA LEU A 50 3.54 7.71 17.34
C LEU A 50 3.00 7.47 15.92
N TYR A 51 1.91 6.70 15.79
CA TYR A 51 1.28 6.47 14.49
C TYR A 51 0.70 7.75 13.89
N ARG A 52 0.07 8.62 14.70
CA ARG A 52 -0.47 9.90 14.22
C ARG A 52 0.61 10.79 13.60
N THR A 53 1.79 10.85 14.23
CA THR A 53 2.93 11.64 13.76
C THR A 53 3.73 10.97 12.62
N SER A 54 3.55 9.67 12.40
CA SER A 54 4.12 8.96 11.25
C SER A 54 3.43 9.31 9.93
N PRO A 55 4.00 8.93 8.77
CA PRO A 55 3.32 9.01 7.47
C PRO A 55 2.08 8.12 7.34
N GLY A 56 1.87 7.16 8.25
CA GLY A 56 0.77 6.20 8.20
C GLY A 56 0.97 5.06 7.20
N LEU A 57 -0.09 4.29 6.97
CA LEU A 57 -0.10 3.21 5.99
C LEU A 57 -0.28 3.76 4.58
N CYS A 58 0.40 3.15 3.60
CA CYS A 58 0.08 3.41 2.21
C CYS A 58 -1.33 2.85 1.85
N ARG A 59 -1.91 3.30 0.75
CA ARG A 59 -3.27 2.90 0.32
C ARG A 59 -3.47 1.38 0.31
N THR A 60 -2.53 0.61 -0.23
CA THR A 60 -2.61 -0.86 -0.29
C THR A 60 -2.73 -1.45 1.12
N HIS A 61 -1.88 -1.01 2.04
CA HIS A 61 -1.85 -1.51 3.41
C HIS A 61 -3.01 -1.00 4.26
N LEU A 62 -3.51 0.21 4.00
CA LEU A 62 -4.74 0.71 4.62
C LEU A 62 -5.93 -0.16 4.23
N LEU A 63 -6.12 -0.45 2.95
CA LEU A 63 -7.21 -1.31 2.49
C LEU A 63 -7.09 -2.72 3.09
N MET A 64 -5.88 -3.26 3.19
CA MET A 64 -5.62 -4.53 3.86
C MET A 64 -6.02 -4.48 5.34
N ALA A 65 -5.66 -3.41 6.07
CA ALA A 65 -6.05 -3.22 7.46
C ALA A 65 -7.57 -3.19 7.65
N LEU A 66 -8.28 -2.47 6.79
CA LEU A 66 -9.74 -2.36 6.87
C LEU A 66 -10.47 -3.67 6.54
N ASP A 67 -9.83 -4.56 5.78
CA ASP A 67 -10.34 -5.88 5.42
C ASP A 67 -10.11 -6.91 6.53
N ILE A 68 -8.91 -6.92 7.15
CA ILE A 68 -8.54 -7.98 8.10
C ILE A 68 -8.86 -7.64 9.56
N ILE A 69 -8.95 -6.36 9.92
CA ILE A 69 -9.23 -5.93 11.29
C ILE A 69 -10.74 -5.89 11.48
N SER A 70 -11.23 -6.54 12.53
CA SER A 70 -12.66 -6.58 12.86
C SER A 70 -13.06 -5.60 13.97
N GLY A 71 -12.11 -5.05 14.74
CA GLY A 71 -12.40 -4.08 15.80
C GLY A 71 -12.79 -2.71 15.25
N ASP A 72 -13.93 -2.18 15.68
CA ASP A 72 -14.46 -0.92 15.17
C ASP A 72 -13.58 0.28 15.56
N ASP A 73 -13.00 0.27 16.77
CA ASP A 73 -12.14 1.34 17.27
C ASP A 73 -10.83 1.45 16.47
N GLU A 74 -10.16 0.33 16.19
CA GLU A 74 -8.92 0.32 15.39
C GLU A 74 -9.20 0.72 13.94
N ARG A 75 -10.31 0.23 13.36
CA ARG A 75 -10.72 0.57 12.00
C ARG A 75 -11.03 2.06 11.88
N GLU A 76 -11.78 2.62 12.84
CA GLU A 76 -12.07 4.06 12.90
C GLU A 76 -10.77 4.86 13.03
N PHE A 77 -9.86 4.42 13.90
CA PHE A 77 -8.55 5.06 14.07
C PHE A 77 -7.75 5.09 12.75
N PHE A 78 -7.64 3.97 12.05
CA PHE A 78 -6.95 3.90 10.76
C PHE A 78 -7.62 4.79 9.70
N LEU A 79 -8.94 4.74 9.59
CA LEU A 79 -9.70 5.57 8.65
C LEU A 79 -9.49 7.06 8.92
N LYS A 80 -9.65 7.49 10.16
CA LYS A 80 -9.49 8.90 10.54
C LYS A 80 -8.07 9.38 10.27
N SER A 81 -7.06 8.61 10.68
CA SER A 81 -5.65 8.93 10.42
C SER A 81 -5.36 9.05 8.92
N ALA A 82 -5.93 8.15 8.09
CA ALA A 82 -5.78 8.21 6.64
C ALA A 82 -6.47 9.43 6.02
N ILE A 83 -7.66 9.79 6.49
CA ILE A 83 -8.40 10.99 6.04
C ILE A 83 -7.60 12.25 6.35
N ASP A 84 -7.11 12.38 7.59
CA ASP A 84 -6.34 13.55 8.02
C ASP A 84 -5.07 13.71 7.16
N LYS A 85 -4.30 12.61 7.01
CA LYS A 85 -3.06 12.58 6.22
C LYS A 85 -3.30 12.88 4.74
N THR A 86 -4.35 12.31 4.16
CA THR A 86 -4.68 12.55 2.74
C THR A 86 -5.12 13.99 2.54
N SER A 87 -5.88 14.56 3.48
CA SER A 87 -6.32 15.96 3.43
C SER A 87 -5.12 16.92 3.47
N ASP A 88 -4.13 16.67 4.33
CA ASP A 88 -2.91 17.47 4.37
C ASP A 88 -2.03 17.28 3.13
N MET A 89 -2.03 16.08 2.56
CA MET A 89 -1.37 15.82 1.27
C MET A 89 -2.02 16.61 0.13
N VAL A 90 -3.35 16.67 0.08
CA VAL A 90 -4.09 17.45 -0.92
C VAL A 90 -3.70 18.93 -0.82
N LYS A 91 -3.71 19.53 0.38
CA LYS A 91 -3.27 20.92 0.58
C LYS A 91 -1.83 21.14 0.09
N SER A 92 -0.94 20.19 0.37
CA SER A 92 0.46 20.26 -0.07
C SER A 92 0.58 20.21 -1.60
N LEU A 93 -0.22 19.37 -2.26
CA LEU A 93 -0.26 19.29 -3.72
C LEU A 93 -0.87 20.54 -4.36
N GLU A 94 -1.95 21.07 -3.79
CA GLU A 94 -2.55 22.34 -4.23
C GLU A 94 -1.54 23.49 -4.17
N GLU A 95 -0.77 23.58 -3.08
CA GLU A 95 0.27 24.60 -2.93
C GLU A 95 1.43 24.39 -3.92
N TYR A 96 1.83 23.13 -4.17
CA TYR A 96 2.82 22.79 -5.19
C TYR A 96 2.37 23.27 -6.58
N PHE A 97 1.13 22.96 -6.98
CA PHE A 97 0.60 23.39 -8.27
C PHE A 97 0.45 24.91 -8.35
N ARG A 98 -0.06 25.56 -7.28
CA ARG A 98 -0.17 27.02 -7.21
C ARG A 98 1.17 27.69 -7.43
N LYS A 99 2.22 27.25 -6.74
CA LYS A 99 3.56 27.84 -6.85
C LYS A 99 4.31 27.48 -8.13
N THR A 100 3.83 26.50 -8.90
CA THR A 100 4.38 26.20 -10.23
C THR A 100 3.98 27.27 -11.25
N ASP A 101 2.86 27.95 -11.03
CA ASP A 101 2.43 29.07 -11.85
C ASP A 101 3.41 30.25 -11.75
N TYR A 102 3.83 30.77 -12.92
CA TYR A 102 4.82 31.83 -13.03
C TYR A 102 4.44 33.11 -12.28
N ARG A 103 3.13 33.36 -12.07
CA ARG A 103 2.61 34.51 -11.32
C ARG A 103 3.10 34.54 -9.87
N TYR A 104 3.43 33.38 -9.31
CA TYR A 104 3.94 33.22 -7.95
C TYR A 104 5.44 32.89 -7.93
N SER A 105 6.16 33.13 -9.02
CA SER A 105 7.59 32.78 -9.15
C SER A 105 8.51 33.50 -8.15
N SER A 106 8.09 34.64 -7.60
CA SER A 106 8.83 35.37 -6.56
C SER A 106 8.61 34.81 -5.15
N GLU A 107 7.62 33.94 -4.94
CA GLU A 107 7.41 33.32 -3.64
C GLU A 107 8.45 32.22 -3.35
N PRO A 108 8.93 32.09 -2.11
CA PRO A 108 9.85 31.02 -1.75
C PRO A 108 9.18 29.64 -1.88
N LYS A 109 9.95 28.70 -2.40
CA LYS A 109 9.60 27.27 -2.40
C LYS A 109 9.78 26.70 -1.00
N GLY A 110 8.89 25.79 -0.60
CA GLY A 110 8.91 25.14 0.71
C GLY A 110 8.74 23.63 0.62
N GLU A 111 8.16 23.03 1.66
CA GLU A 111 7.96 21.58 1.75
C GLU A 111 7.04 21.02 0.65
N GLU A 112 6.22 21.87 0.02
CA GLU A 112 5.34 21.46 -1.07
C GLU A 112 6.12 20.92 -2.28
N GLN A 113 7.40 21.27 -2.44
CA GLN A 113 8.22 20.82 -3.57
C GLN A 113 8.36 19.29 -3.67
N THR A 114 8.21 18.60 -2.54
CA THR A 114 8.25 17.13 -2.46
C THR A 114 6.86 16.52 -2.31
N ALA A 115 5.77 17.30 -2.37
CA ALA A 115 4.41 16.81 -2.18
C ALA A 115 4.04 15.68 -3.15
N TRP A 116 4.42 15.80 -4.43
CA TRP A 116 4.17 14.76 -5.43
C TRP A 116 4.91 13.44 -5.12
N LEU A 117 6.14 13.50 -4.58
CA LEU A 117 6.87 12.32 -4.15
C LEU A 117 6.15 11.66 -2.97
N ARG A 118 5.82 12.44 -1.94
CA ARG A 118 5.13 11.95 -0.75
C ARG A 118 3.75 11.38 -1.07
N ALA A 119 3.02 11.98 -2.01
CA ALA A 119 1.75 11.48 -2.51
C ALA A 119 1.90 10.10 -3.19
N MET A 120 2.94 9.93 -4.02
CA MET A 120 3.23 8.63 -4.61
C MET A 120 3.54 7.59 -3.53
N GLN A 121 4.41 7.92 -2.56
CA GLN A 121 4.75 7.04 -1.43
C GLN A 121 3.51 6.64 -0.62
N MET A 122 2.60 7.58 -0.36
CA MET A 122 1.32 7.31 0.30
C MET A 122 0.44 6.35 -0.52
N TYR A 123 0.51 6.39 -1.85
CA TYR A 123 -0.32 5.52 -2.69
C TYR A 123 0.28 4.11 -2.87
N ASN A 124 1.60 4.00 -3.04
CA ASN A 124 2.27 2.75 -3.44
C ASN A 124 3.19 2.15 -2.37
N GLY A 125 3.49 2.86 -1.28
CA GLY A 125 4.32 2.36 -0.19
C GLY A 125 5.81 2.30 -0.49
N PHE A 126 6.32 2.98 -1.52
CA PHE A 126 7.77 3.03 -1.74
C PHE A 126 8.45 3.83 -0.62
N VAL A 127 9.38 3.19 0.08
CA VAL A 127 10.31 3.86 0.99
C VAL A 127 11.62 4.03 0.23
N LYS A 128 12.14 5.26 0.20
CA LYS A 128 13.47 5.54 -0.37
C LYS A 128 14.55 5.19 0.64
#